data_AF-A0A2N1Q2Y8-F1
#
_entry.id   AF-A0A2N1Q2Y8-F1
#
_cell.length_a   1.000
_cell.length_b   1.000
_cell.length_c   1.000
_cell.angle_alpha   90.00
_cell.angle_beta   90.00
_cell.angle_gamma   90.00
#
_symmetry.space_group_name_H-M   'P 1'
#
loop_
_entity.id
_entity.type
_entity.pdbx_description
1 polymer ?
#
loop_
_entity_poly.entity_id
_entity_poly.type
_entity_poly.pdbx_seq_one_letter_code
_entity_poly.pdbx_strand_id
1 'polypeptide(L)'
;MKNLEKYLEIKQEVKEALLNNKPVVALESTIISHGMPYPENVKMAKKVEEIIKSEGAVPATIAIMNGKIKIGLTDEDLEELAQAKDVAKVSRRDIARILASSTLGATTVASTMILAEMAKIKFLVTGGIGGVHRGYEKTLDVSADLEEL
;
A
#
# COMPACT_ATOMS: atom_id res chain seq x y z
N MET A 1 8.84 10.60 -10.45
CA MET A 1 7.58 10.93 -9.75
C MET A 1 7.62 12.21 -8.87
N LYS A 2 8.65 13.08 -8.97
CA LYS A 2 8.77 14.30 -8.13
C LYS A 2 7.51 15.19 -8.07
N ASN A 3 6.69 15.22 -9.14
CA ASN A 3 5.45 16.01 -9.16
C ASN A 3 4.29 15.42 -8.33
N LEU A 4 4.41 14.19 -7.83
CA LEU A 4 3.37 13.55 -7.01
C LEU A 4 3.54 13.79 -5.51
N GLU A 5 4.67 14.37 -5.06
CA GLU A 5 4.95 14.64 -3.64
C GLU A 5 3.87 15.51 -2.98
N LYS A 6 3.24 16.41 -3.73
CA LYS A 6 2.12 17.25 -3.26
C LYS A 6 0.84 16.47 -2.90
N TYR A 7 0.75 15.20 -3.30
CA TYR A 7 -0.37 14.32 -2.97
C TYR A 7 -0.08 13.42 -1.77
N LEU A 8 1.16 13.42 -1.23
CA LEU A 8 1.50 12.61 -0.07
C LEU A 8 0.88 13.18 1.20
N GLU A 9 0.25 12.29 1.95
CA GLU A 9 -0.25 12.53 3.29
C GLU A 9 0.30 11.43 4.20
N ILE A 10 1.24 11.81 5.07
CA ILE A 10 1.93 10.88 5.96
C ILE A 10 1.32 11.01 7.35
N LYS A 11 0.84 9.89 7.89
CA LYS A 11 0.31 9.82 9.26
C LYS A 11 1.38 10.30 10.24
N GLN A 12 0.97 11.09 11.24
CA GLN A 12 1.89 11.75 12.16
C GLN A 12 2.89 10.78 12.83
N GLU A 13 2.42 9.61 13.27
CA GLU A 13 3.26 8.55 13.87
C GLU A 13 4.39 8.11 12.92
N VAL A 14 4.08 7.92 11.63
CA VAL A 14 5.06 7.53 10.60
C VAL A 14 6.03 8.67 10.32
N LYS A 15 5.53 9.91 10.22
CA LYS A 15 6.36 11.10 10.02
C LYS A 15 7.37 11.29 11.15
N GLU A 16 6.92 11.13 12.39
CA GLU A 16 7.79 11.19 13.58
C GLU A 16 8.82 10.07 13.61
N ALA A 17 8.42 8.84 13.24
CA ALA A 17 9.33 7.72 13.15
C ALA A 17 10.47 7.99 12.16
N LEU A 18 10.13 8.48 10.96
CA LEU A 18 11.10 8.85 9.93
C LEU A 18 12.04 9.97 10.39
N LEU A 19 11.53 11.02 11.03
CA LEU A 19 12.35 12.13 11.55
C LEU A 19 13.32 11.68 12.64
N ASN A 20 12.93 10.69 13.44
CA ASN A 20 13.73 10.16 14.55
C ASN A 20 14.56 8.93 14.16
N ASN A 21 14.67 8.60 12.87
CA ASN A 21 15.35 7.40 12.36
C ASN A 21 14.87 6.09 13.02
N LYS A 22 13.60 6.02 13.42
CA LYS A 22 12.97 4.77 13.85
C LYS A 22 12.62 3.93 12.62
N PRO A 23 12.71 2.59 12.69
CA PRO A 23 12.37 1.72 11.58
C PRO A 23 10.88 1.86 11.24
N VAL A 24 10.59 2.04 9.95
CA VAL A 24 9.24 2.07 9.39
C VAL A 24 9.10 0.93 8.39
N VAL A 25 7.98 0.20 8.46
CA VAL A 25 7.67 -0.92 7.58
C VAL A 25 6.39 -0.62 6.80
N ALA A 26 6.50 -0.50 5.49
CA ALA A 26 5.36 -0.33 4.60
C ALA A 26 4.56 -1.62 4.46
N LEU A 27 3.24 -1.48 4.34
CA LEU A 27 2.29 -2.56 4.10
C LEU A 27 1.42 -2.22 2.89
N GLU A 28 1.20 -3.19 2.00
CA GLU A 28 0.30 -3.02 0.86
C GLU A 28 -1.18 -3.13 1.29
N SER A 29 -2.08 -2.55 0.49
CA SER A 29 -3.52 -2.56 0.77
C SER A 29 -4.33 -3.48 -0.16
N THR A 30 -3.74 -4.03 -1.23
CA THR A 30 -4.45 -4.95 -2.14
C THR A 30 -4.99 -6.17 -1.40
N ILE A 31 -4.20 -6.78 -0.51
CA ILE A 31 -4.64 -7.90 0.31
C ILE A 31 -5.88 -7.57 1.18
N ILE A 32 -6.07 -6.31 1.56
CA ILE A 32 -7.20 -5.85 2.39
C ILE A 32 -8.49 -5.82 1.57
N SER A 33 -8.46 -5.23 0.37
CA SER A 33 -9.69 -5.07 -0.45
C SER A 33 -9.95 -6.23 -1.41
N HIS A 34 -8.92 -6.96 -1.83
CA HIS A 34 -9.03 -7.98 -2.89
C HIS A 34 -8.52 -9.37 -2.49
N GLY A 35 -7.80 -9.47 -1.36
CA GLY A 35 -7.18 -10.72 -0.92
C GLY A 35 -7.97 -11.47 0.16
N MET A 36 -8.75 -10.77 0.97
CA MET A 36 -9.47 -11.35 2.11
C MET A 36 -10.88 -10.74 2.25
N PRO A 37 -11.87 -11.52 2.73
CA PRO A 37 -13.20 -11.00 3.00
C PRO A 37 -13.22 -10.12 4.26
N TYR A 38 -14.24 -9.27 4.37
CA TYR A 38 -14.55 -8.58 5.62
C TYR A 38 -15.32 -9.50 6.57
N PRO A 39 -15.03 -9.50 7.89
CA PRO A 39 -14.09 -8.63 8.64
C PRO A 39 -12.65 -9.18 8.79
N GLU A 40 -12.33 -10.31 8.17
CA GLU A 40 -11.02 -10.96 8.27
C GLU A 40 -9.88 -10.07 7.75
N ASN A 41 -10.14 -9.29 6.70
CA ASN A 41 -9.21 -8.32 6.15
C ASN A 41 -8.74 -7.26 7.18
N VAL A 42 -9.67 -6.67 7.93
CA VAL A 42 -9.35 -5.71 9.00
C VAL A 42 -8.59 -6.40 10.13
N LYS A 43 -9.07 -7.57 10.58
CA LYS A 43 -8.42 -8.34 11.65
C LYS A 43 -6.97 -8.67 11.29
N MET A 44 -6.74 -9.11 10.06
CA MET A 44 -5.41 -9.41 9.54
C MET A 44 -4.55 -8.15 9.50
N ALA A 45 -5.04 -7.04 8.91
CA ALA A 45 -4.29 -5.80 8.80
C ALA A 45 -3.84 -5.30 10.19
N LYS A 46 -4.78 -5.21 11.15
CA LYS A 46 -4.48 -4.82 12.54
C LYS A 46 -3.48 -5.76 13.19
N LYS A 47 -3.63 -7.07 12.97
CA LYS A 47 -2.71 -8.05 13.56
C LYS A 47 -1.28 -7.90 13.05
N VAL A 48 -1.11 -7.61 11.77
CA VAL A 48 0.21 -7.37 11.17
C VAL A 48 0.80 -6.06 11.69
N GLU A 49 0.00 -4.99 11.80
CA GLU A 49 0.45 -3.73 12.40
C GLU A 49 0.90 -3.91 13.86
N GLU A 50 0.17 -4.69 14.66
CA GLU A 50 0.55 -5.03 16.03
C GLU A 50 1.89 -5.77 16.11
N ILE A 51 2.12 -6.75 15.22
CA ILE A 51 3.38 -7.51 15.17
C ILE A 51 4.56 -6.57 14.88
N ILE A 52 4.41 -5.68 13.89
CA ILE A 52 5.46 -4.71 13.56
C ILE A 52 5.76 -3.80 14.75
N LYS A 53 4.72 -3.33 15.46
CA LYS A 53 4.85 -2.52 16.68
C LYS A 53 5.54 -3.28 17.80
N SER A 54 5.21 -4.56 18.02
CA SER A 54 5.85 -5.37 19.07
C SER A 54 7.33 -5.63 18.80
N GLU A 55 7.75 -5.64 17.53
CA GLU A 55 9.16 -5.73 17.13
C GLU A 55 9.88 -4.36 17.13
N GLY A 56 9.23 -3.30 17.61
CA GLY A 56 9.82 -1.97 17.79
C GLY A 56 9.86 -1.10 16.53
N ALA A 57 9.13 -1.46 15.48
CA ALA A 57 8.99 -0.68 14.26
C ALA A 57 7.61 -0.01 14.14
N VAL A 58 7.50 0.97 13.24
CA VAL A 58 6.23 1.67 12.97
C VAL A 58 5.64 1.16 11.64
N PRO A 59 4.43 0.59 11.65
CA PRO A 59 3.77 0.16 10.42
C PRO A 59 3.23 1.36 9.64
N ALA A 60 3.30 1.28 8.31
CA ALA A 60 2.74 2.26 7.41
C ALA A 60 1.96 1.55 6.30
N THR A 61 0.69 1.24 6.56
CA THR A 61 -0.23 0.75 5.52
C THR A 61 -0.48 1.86 4.50
N ILE A 62 -0.28 1.55 3.21
CA ILE A 62 -0.34 2.52 2.12
C ILE A 62 -1.58 2.28 1.26
N ALA A 63 -2.31 3.34 0.94
CA ALA A 63 -3.43 3.32 0.01
C ALA A 63 -3.59 4.68 -0.71
N ILE A 64 -4.47 4.74 -1.70
CA ILE A 64 -4.87 6.01 -2.33
C ILE A 64 -6.33 6.28 -1.98
N MET A 65 -6.60 7.41 -1.32
CA MET A 65 -7.93 7.77 -0.82
C MET A 65 -8.15 9.27 -1.02
N ASN A 66 -9.32 9.69 -1.49
CA ASN A 66 -9.70 11.10 -1.62
C ASN A 66 -8.67 11.97 -2.38
N GLY A 67 -8.07 11.40 -3.42
CA GLY A 67 -7.04 12.09 -4.23
C GLY A 67 -5.70 12.26 -3.53
N LYS A 68 -5.45 11.53 -2.44
CA LYS A 68 -4.21 11.55 -1.66
C LYS A 68 -3.58 10.18 -1.58
N ILE A 69 -2.25 10.16 -1.55
CA ILE A 69 -1.44 9.00 -1.19
C ILE A 69 -1.34 8.99 0.32
N LYS A 70 -1.99 8.04 0.99
CA LYS A 70 -1.94 7.86 2.44
C LYS A 70 -0.75 6.96 2.78
N ILE A 71 0.16 7.45 3.61
CA ILE A 71 1.28 6.70 4.16
C ILE A 71 1.01 6.47 5.65
N GLY A 72 0.55 5.27 5.98
CA GLY A 72 -0.05 4.94 7.27
C GLY A 72 -1.53 5.31 7.28
N LEU A 73 -2.40 4.30 7.42
CA LEU A 73 -3.85 4.50 7.54
C LEU A 73 -4.25 4.78 8.98
N THR A 74 -5.33 5.54 9.18
CA THR A 74 -6.07 5.52 10.45
C THR A 74 -6.96 4.29 10.55
N ASP A 75 -7.56 4.06 11.72
CA ASP A 75 -8.55 2.99 11.88
C ASP A 75 -9.77 3.23 10.97
N GLU A 76 -10.17 4.49 10.79
CA GLU A 76 -11.27 4.88 9.91
C GLU A 76 -10.91 4.66 8.43
N ASP A 77 -9.71 5.07 8.01
CA ASP A 77 -9.21 4.85 6.65
C ASP A 77 -9.19 3.33 6.34
N LEU A 78 -8.74 2.50 7.30
CA LEU A 78 -8.67 1.05 7.16
C LEU A 78 -10.07 0.42 7.04
N GLU A 79 -11.02 0.84 7.89
CA GLU A 79 -12.40 0.34 7.84
C GLU A 79 -13.11 0.74 6.53
N GLU A 80 -12.94 1.98 6.08
CA GLU A 80 -13.46 2.44 4.80
C GLU A 80 -12.93 1.56 3.65
N LEU A 81 -11.62 1.36 3.59
CA LEU A 81 -10.97 0.56 2.56
C LEU A 81 -11.40 -0.92 2.57
N ALA A 82 -11.65 -1.48 3.77
CA ALA A 82 -11.99 -2.88 3.95
C ALA A 82 -13.46 -3.20 3.66
N GLN A 83 -14.37 -2.24 3.83
CA GLN A 83 -15.80 -2.41 3.60
C GLN A 83 -16.27 -1.92 2.22
N ALA A 84 -15.48 -1.06 1.56
CA ALA A 84 -15.81 -0.53 0.24
C ALA A 84 -15.92 -1.64 -0.81
N LYS A 85 -16.96 -1.57 -1.64
CA LYS A 85 -17.19 -2.51 -2.74
C LYS A 85 -16.42 -2.14 -4.01
N ASP A 86 -16.26 -0.85 -4.27
CA ASP A 86 -15.66 -0.32 -5.49
C ASP A 86 -14.26 0.25 -5.21
N VAL A 87 -13.32 -0.65 -4.88
CA VAL A 87 -11.91 -0.29 -4.67
C VAL A 87 -11.10 -0.66 -5.89
N ALA A 88 -10.38 0.31 -6.47
CA ALA A 88 -9.48 0.01 -7.57
C ALA A 88 -8.25 -0.76 -7.07
N LYS A 89 -7.89 -1.86 -7.72
CA LYS A 89 -6.56 -2.48 -7.56
C LYS A 89 -5.52 -1.66 -8.34
N VAL A 90 -4.59 -1.01 -7.63
CA VAL A 90 -3.69 0.01 -8.19
C VAL A 90 -2.29 -0.55 -8.39
N SER A 91 -1.87 -0.71 -9.65
CA SER A 91 -0.47 -0.91 -10.03
C SER A 91 0.16 0.40 -10.53
N ARG A 92 1.45 0.38 -10.89
CA ARG A 92 2.24 1.56 -11.30
C ARG A 92 1.51 2.47 -12.30
N ARG A 93 0.92 1.86 -13.33
CA ARG A 93 0.19 2.57 -14.41
C ARG A 93 -1.09 3.26 -13.94
N ASP A 94 -1.66 2.81 -12.81
CA ASP A 94 -2.96 3.25 -12.31
C ASP A 94 -2.86 4.47 -11.38
N ILE A 95 -1.71 4.66 -10.71
CA ILE A 95 -1.50 5.67 -9.65
C ILE A 95 -1.98 7.06 -10.09
N ALA A 96 -1.53 7.54 -11.24
CA ALA A 96 -1.86 8.89 -11.71
C ALA A 96 -3.37 9.06 -11.99
N ARG A 97 -4.00 8.04 -12.57
CA ARG A 97 -5.44 8.06 -12.87
C ARG A 97 -6.26 8.10 -11.58
N ILE A 98 -5.95 7.20 -10.64
CA ILE A 98 -6.69 7.08 -9.37
C ILE A 98 -6.56 8.35 -8.54
N LEU A 99 -5.38 8.97 -8.51
CA LEU A 99 -5.19 10.27 -7.85
C LEU A 99 -5.99 11.38 -8.51
N ALA A 100 -6.00 11.45 -9.85
CA ALA A 100 -6.72 12.49 -10.59
C ALA A 100 -8.25 12.35 -10.48
N SER A 101 -8.77 11.12 -10.40
CA SER A 101 -10.21 10.86 -10.23
C SER A 101 -10.66 10.82 -8.78
N SER A 102 -9.75 10.97 -7.80
CA SER A 102 -10.03 10.86 -6.37
C SER A 102 -10.79 9.59 -5.97
N THR A 103 -10.61 8.51 -6.73
CA THR A 103 -11.23 7.20 -6.46
C THR A 103 -10.45 6.43 -5.41
N LEU A 104 -11.13 5.59 -4.64
CA LEU A 104 -10.51 4.73 -3.65
C LEU A 104 -9.66 3.63 -4.33
N GLY A 105 -8.42 3.47 -3.87
CA GLY A 105 -7.44 2.60 -4.49
C GLY A 105 -6.60 1.82 -3.48
N ALA A 106 -6.64 0.50 -3.58
CA ALA A 106 -5.76 -0.41 -2.87
C ALA A 106 -4.49 -0.66 -3.68
N THR A 107 -3.33 -0.40 -3.10
CA THR A 107 -2.03 -0.48 -3.77
C THR A 107 -1.52 -1.92 -3.78
N THR A 108 -1.04 -2.36 -4.95
CA THR A 108 -0.28 -3.61 -5.12
C THR A 108 1.13 -3.47 -4.57
N VAL A 109 1.93 -4.53 -4.57
CA VAL A 109 3.35 -4.48 -4.21
C VAL A 109 4.09 -3.40 -5.00
N ALA A 110 4.00 -3.38 -6.34
CA ALA A 110 4.64 -2.36 -7.18
C ALA A 110 4.28 -0.92 -6.75
N SER A 111 2.99 -0.61 -6.63
CA SER A 111 2.57 0.72 -6.20
C SER A 111 3.01 1.04 -4.78
N THR A 112 2.98 0.06 -3.88
CA THR A 112 3.38 0.27 -2.48
C THR A 112 4.87 0.57 -2.39
N MET A 113 5.72 -0.11 -3.17
CA MET A 113 7.17 0.18 -3.24
C MET A 113 7.45 1.60 -3.71
N ILE A 114 6.81 2.02 -4.82
CA ILE A 114 6.92 3.39 -5.35
C ILE A 114 6.59 4.43 -4.28
N LEU A 115 5.45 4.26 -3.62
CA LEU A 115 4.91 5.24 -2.68
C LEU A 115 5.66 5.23 -1.35
N ALA A 116 6.16 4.07 -0.92
CA ALA A 116 7.05 3.92 0.22
C ALA A 116 8.38 4.65 -0.02
N GLU A 117 9.00 4.48 -1.19
CA GLU A 117 10.25 5.16 -1.56
C GLU A 117 10.05 6.68 -1.61
N MET A 118 8.91 7.16 -2.13
CA MET A 118 8.57 8.60 -2.07
C MET A 118 8.50 9.13 -0.63
N ALA A 119 8.08 8.30 0.33
CA ALA A 119 8.07 8.61 1.75
C ALA A 119 9.41 8.27 2.47
N LYS A 120 10.42 7.80 1.72
CA LYS A 120 11.73 7.35 2.22
C LYS A 120 11.66 6.15 3.18
N ILE A 121 10.67 5.29 3.02
CA ILE A 121 10.51 4.02 3.74
C ILE A 121 11.21 2.93 2.96
N LYS A 122 12.18 2.25 3.60
CA LYS A 122 13.07 1.27 2.94
C LYS A 122 12.61 -0.17 3.04
N PHE A 123 11.66 -0.46 3.93
CA PHE A 123 11.21 -1.82 4.21
C PHE A 123 9.74 -1.95 3.85
N LEU A 124 9.40 -3.01 3.13
CA LEU A 124 8.03 -3.39 2.78
C LEU A 124 7.85 -4.87 3.13
N VAL A 125 6.71 -5.20 3.73
CA VAL A 125 6.30 -6.59 3.92
C VAL A 125 4.98 -6.85 3.22
N THR A 126 4.86 -8.03 2.62
CA THR A 126 3.66 -8.52 1.91
C THR A 126 3.56 -10.03 2.10
N GLY A 127 2.42 -10.63 1.75
CA GLY A 127 2.25 -12.08 1.76
C GLY A 127 3.02 -12.78 0.62
N GLY A 128 3.08 -12.14 -0.55
CA GLY A 128 3.81 -12.63 -1.71
C GLY A 128 3.84 -11.60 -2.83
N ILE A 129 4.91 -11.60 -3.62
CA ILE A 129 5.05 -10.74 -4.79
C ILE A 129 4.35 -11.37 -6.00
N GLY A 130 3.88 -10.54 -6.93
CA GLY A 130 3.52 -11.01 -8.26
C GLY A 130 4.74 -11.46 -9.05
N GLY A 131 4.51 -12.15 -10.16
CA GLY A 131 5.59 -12.68 -10.98
C GLY A 131 5.14 -13.03 -12.40
N VAL A 132 5.91 -13.90 -13.05
CA VAL A 132 5.59 -14.44 -14.37
C VAL A 132 4.48 -15.49 -14.21
N HIS A 133 3.37 -15.31 -14.93
CA HIS A 133 2.24 -16.24 -14.84
C HIS A 133 2.49 -17.53 -15.63
N ARG A 134 1.80 -18.61 -15.24
CA ARG A 134 1.83 -19.88 -15.99
C ARG A 134 1.21 -19.67 -17.37
N GLY A 135 1.89 -20.14 -18.43
CA GLY A 135 1.48 -19.90 -19.82
C GLY A 135 2.03 -18.61 -20.44
N TYR A 136 3.01 -17.98 -19.79
CA TYR A 136 3.68 -16.75 -20.25
C TYR A 136 4.14 -16.81 -21.71
N GLU A 137 4.60 -17.97 -22.17
CA GLU A 137 5.06 -18.17 -23.55
C GLU A 137 3.98 -17.90 -24.60
N LYS A 138 2.71 -17.78 -24.20
CA LYS A 138 1.57 -17.44 -25.05
C LYS A 138 0.93 -16.10 -24.69
N THR A 139 0.88 -15.75 -23.41
CA THR A 139 0.11 -14.60 -22.91
C THR A 139 0.94 -13.35 -22.69
N LEU A 140 2.25 -13.50 -22.48
CA LEU A 140 3.15 -12.44 -22.01
C LEU A 140 2.70 -11.77 -20.70
N ASP A 141 1.94 -12.50 -19.87
CA ASP A 141 1.39 -11.99 -18.62
C ASP A 141 2.44 -12.01 -17.49
N VAL A 142 2.91 -10.83 -17.13
CA VAL A 142 3.96 -10.61 -16.11
C VAL A 142 3.53 -9.49 -15.19
N SER A 143 3.64 -9.72 -13.89
CA SER A 143 3.39 -8.67 -12.89
C SER A 143 4.38 -7.52 -13.03
N ALA A 144 3.87 -6.29 -12.92
CA ALA A 144 4.68 -5.09 -12.82
C ALA A 144 5.55 -5.05 -11.54
N ASP A 145 5.27 -5.90 -10.54
CA ASP A 145 6.11 -6.00 -9.35
C ASP A 145 7.57 -6.35 -9.70
N LEU A 146 7.80 -7.15 -10.75
CA LEU A 146 9.16 -7.54 -11.15
C LEU A 146 9.96 -6.39 -11.76
N GLU A 147 9.30 -5.41 -12.38
CA GLU A 147 9.97 -4.23 -12.94
C GLU A 147 10.28 -3.18 -11.85
N GLU A 148 9.60 -3.26 -10.70
CA GLU A 148 9.75 -2.30 -9.61
C GLU A 148 10.83 -2.71 -8.57
N LEU A 149 11.21 -4.00 -8.52
CA LEU A 149 12.29 -4.55 -7.69
C LEU A 149 13.69 -4.10 -8.14
#